data_AF-A0A3D0TSA0-F1
#
_entry.id   AF-A0A3D0TSA0-F1
#
_cell.length_a   1.000
_cell.length_b   1.000
_cell.length_c   1.000
_cell.angle_alpha   90.00
_cell.angle_beta   90.00
_cell.angle_gamma   90.00
#
_symmetry.space_group_name_H-M   'P 1'
#
loop_
_entity.id
_entity.type
_entity.pdbx_description
1 polymer ?
#
loop_
_entity_poly.entity_id
_entity_poly.type
_entity_poly.pdbx_seq_one_letter_code
_entity_poly.pdbx_strand_id
1 'polypeptide(L)'
;MNTELRIKEEKRKKHRFSLFFPTSYFILHTSSRKGFTIVEMIVAFGIFSVIMAVSVGSLASLLEANHKARALKTVVNNLHFAFENISRNVRTGSLYHCDITEGELTKTRDCANNPASSIIFTARNGKRIVYKYIPVGNGFGTLGRAIILPGQEGLLIDPAVFVPVTSPELRVEQLSFFVDGTSLSDKEQPRILIIMRGSMQGKSKVVSRFNFQTLVSQRLLDVEN
;
A
#
# COMPACT_ATOMS: atom_id res chain seq x y z
N MET A 1 3.09 12.37 -61.48
CA MET A 1 2.47 11.52 -62.51
C MET A 1 3.05 10.12 -62.35
N ASN A 2 2.17 9.14 -62.11
CA ASN A 2 2.44 7.76 -61.70
C ASN A 2 3.31 6.97 -62.68
N THR A 3 4.06 5.97 -62.18
CA THR A 3 3.97 4.52 -62.53
C THR A 3 5.19 3.80 -61.93
N GLU A 4 5.04 3.01 -60.85
CA GLU A 4 4.63 1.58 -60.78
C GLU A 4 5.70 0.58 -61.28
N LEU A 5 6.15 -0.25 -60.32
CA LEU A 5 6.35 -1.70 -60.37
C LEU A 5 7.35 -2.32 -61.38
N ARG A 6 8.24 -3.20 -60.89
CA ARG A 6 7.91 -4.62 -60.63
C ARG A 6 9.12 -5.40 -60.10
N ILE A 7 8.89 -6.18 -59.05
CA ILE A 7 9.81 -7.18 -58.49
C ILE A 7 9.83 -8.42 -59.39
N LYS A 8 11.01 -9.04 -59.53
CA LYS A 8 11.17 -10.41 -60.04
C LYS A 8 12.05 -11.19 -59.06
N GLU A 9 11.44 -12.07 -58.27
CA GLU A 9 12.15 -13.10 -57.51
C GLU A 9 12.59 -14.23 -58.46
N GLU A 10 13.82 -14.76 -58.30
CA GLU A 10 14.05 -16.17 -58.64
C GLU A 10 15.25 -16.82 -57.89
N LYS A 11 14.89 -17.85 -57.10
CA LYS A 11 15.57 -19.11 -56.74
C LYS A 11 16.89 -19.11 -55.92
N ARG A 12 16.71 -19.55 -54.66
CA ARG A 12 17.71 -20.15 -53.76
C ARG A 12 18.45 -21.34 -54.40
N LYS A 13 19.78 -21.32 -54.36
CA LYS A 13 20.65 -22.52 -54.39
C LYS A 13 21.29 -22.70 -53.01
N LYS A 14 20.93 -23.77 -52.31
CA LYS A 14 21.44 -24.13 -50.99
C LYS A 14 22.72 -24.96 -51.19
N HIS A 15 23.89 -24.35 -51.04
CA HIS A 15 25.17 -25.06 -51.11
C HIS A 15 25.35 -25.97 -49.89
N ARG A 16 25.51 -27.27 -50.16
CA ARG A 16 25.89 -28.32 -49.21
C ARG A 16 27.37 -28.14 -48.87
N PHE A 17 27.67 -27.67 -47.66
CA PHE A 17 29.04 -27.64 -47.13
C PHE A 17 29.22 -28.87 -46.22
N SER A 18 29.93 -29.89 -46.72
CA SER A 18 30.27 -31.10 -45.97
C SER A 18 31.66 -30.94 -45.35
N LEU A 19 31.74 -30.72 -44.04
CA LEU A 19 32.97 -30.90 -43.27
C LEU A 19 32.98 -32.32 -42.72
N PHE A 20 33.76 -33.18 -43.38
CA PHE A 20 34.16 -34.50 -42.90
C PHE A 20 35.27 -34.30 -41.85
N PHE A 21 34.94 -34.40 -40.56
CA PHE A 21 35.92 -34.67 -39.51
C PHE A 21 35.78 -36.14 -39.11
N PRO A 22 36.82 -36.98 -39.21
CA PRO A 22 36.77 -38.32 -38.65
C PRO A 22 36.97 -38.17 -37.13
N THR A 23 35.89 -37.99 -36.37
CA THR A 23 35.92 -38.28 -34.94
C THR A 23 36.06 -39.78 -34.80
N SER A 24 37.29 -40.23 -34.59
CA SER A 24 37.59 -41.58 -34.09
C SER A 24 36.80 -41.76 -32.80
N TYR A 25 35.68 -42.47 -32.86
CA TYR A 25 34.93 -42.86 -31.68
C TYR A 25 35.79 -43.84 -30.91
N PHE A 26 36.51 -43.34 -29.91
CA PHE A 26 37.10 -44.17 -28.88
C PHE A 26 35.93 -44.82 -28.13
N ILE A 27 35.59 -46.05 -28.49
CA ILE A 27 34.58 -46.83 -27.78
C ILE A 27 35.18 -47.13 -26.40
N LEU A 28 34.84 -46.31 -25.41
CA LEU A 28 35.01 -46.63 -24.00
C LEU A 28 34.12 -47.85 -23.71
N HIS A 29 34.70 -49.04 -23.79
CA HIS A 29 34.06 -50.25 -23.31
C HIS A 29 33.98 -50.18 -21.78
N THR A 30 32.86 -49.66 -21.27
CA THR A 30 32.54 -49.72 -19.83
C THR A 30 32.26 -51.18 -19.45
N SER A 31 33.30 -51.88 -19.00
CA SER A 31 33.19 -53.19 -18.35
C SER A 31 33.03 -53.01 -16.83
N SER A 32 31.79 -52.81 -16.40
CA SER A 32 31.28 -53.25 -15.09
C SER A 32 29.78 -52.96 -15.01
N ARG A 33 28.92 -53.92 -15.35
CA ARG A 33 27.50 -53.85 -14.96
C ARG A 33 27.37 -54.38 -13.54
N LYS A 34 27.84 -53.62 -12.56
CA LYS A 34 27.51 -53.87 -11.15
C LYS A 34 26.14 -53.26 -10.88
N GLY A 35 25.17 -54.11 -10.55
CA GLY A 35 23.84 -53.68 -10.12
C GLY A 35 23.87 -53.17 -8.67
N PHE A 36 22.85 -52.41 -8.30
CA PHE A 36 22.66 -51.99 -6.91
C PHE A 36 22.21 -53.17 -6.05
N THR A 37 22.79 -53.27 -4.87
CA THR A 37 22.31 -54.19 -3.85
C THR A 37 21.02 -53.65 -3.23
N ILE A 38 20.19 -54.56 -2.70
CA ILE A 38 18.98 -54.18 -1.97
C ILE A 38 19.31 -53.25 -0.79
N VAL A 39 20.45 -53.48 -0.13
CA VAL A 39 20.91 -52.66 1.01
C VAL A 39 21.21 -51.22 0.57
N GLU A 40 21.83 -51.00 -0.59
CA GLU A 40 22.10 -49.64 -1.11
C GLU A 40 20.81 -48.87 -1.42
N MET A 41 19.78 -49.54 -1.95
CA MET A 41 18.48 -48.89 -2.18
C MET A 41 17.80 -48.51 -0.87
N ILE A 42 17.83 -49.37 0.14
CA ILE A 42 17.23 -49.06 1.46
C ILE A 42 17.92 -47.85 2.10
N VAL A 43 19.25 -47.80 2.06
CA VAL A 43 20.03 -46.68 2.61
C VAL A 43 19.76 -45.39 1.81
N ALA A 44 19.72 -45.46 0.48
CA ALA A 44 19.46 -44.30 -0.37
C ALA A 44 18.06 -43.71 -0.15
N PHE A 45 17.02 -44.54 -0.08
CA PHE A 45 15.65 -44.08 0.21
C PHE A 45 15.53 -43.50 1.63
N GLY A 46 16.19 -44.11 2.61
CA GLY A 46 16.25 -43.62 3.98
C GLY A 46 16.79 -42.18 4.04
N ILE A 47 17.99 -41.97 3.51
CA ILE A 47 18.64 -40.64 3.52
C ILE A 47 17.84 -39.62 2.70
N PHE A 48 17.34 -40.02 1.53
CA PHE A 48 16.54 -39.14 0.68
C PHE A 48 15.25 -38.66 1.36
N SER A 49 14.54 -39.58 2.04
CA SER A 49 13.30 -39.25 2.74
C SER A 49 13.51 -38.19 3.84
N VAL A 50 14.63 -38.28 4.57
CA VAL A 50 14.99 -37.31 5.63
C VAL A 50 15.29 -35.94 5.02
N ILE A 51 16.06 -35.89 3.93
CA ILE A 51 16.39 -34.63 3.24
C ILE A 51 15.13 -33.96 2.68
N MET A 52 14.22 -34.75 2.08
CA MET A 52 12.96 -34.23 1.54
C MET A 52 12.05 -33.69 2.65
N ALA A 53 11.96 -34.38 3.80
CA ALA A 53 11.18 -33.90 4.95
C ALA A 53 11.68 -32.54 5.45
N VAL A 54 13.00 -32.37 5.60
CA VAL A 54 13.61 -31.08 6.00
C VAL A 54 13.34 -29.98 4.96
N SER A 55 13.46 -30.31 3.67
CA SER A 55 13.27 -29.36 2.56
C SER A 55 11.84 -28.85 2.48
N VAL A 56 10.85 -29.73 2.59
CA VAL A 56 9.43 -29.37 2.57
C VAL A 56 9.06 -28.52 3.78
N GLY A 57 9.60 -28.82 4.95
CA GLY A 57 9.43 -28.00 6.16
C GLY A 57 9.88 -26.56 5.94
N SER A 58 11.09 -26.37 5.37
CA SER A 58 11.62 -25.04 5.04
C SER A 58 10.74 -24.30 4.02
N LEU A 59 10.31 -24.99 2.96
CA LEU A 59 9.43 -24.40 1.94
C LEU A 59 8.08 -23.95 2.52
N ALA A 60 7.47 -24.76 3.39
CA ALA A 60 6.21 -24.43 4.05
C ALA A 60 6.35 -23.14 4.89
N SER A 61 7.42 -23.03 5.68
CA SER A 61 7.69 -21.80 6.46
C SER A 61 7.90 -20.56 5.57
N LEU A 62 8.58 -20.71 4.43
CA LEU A 62 8.75 -19.62 3.47
C LEU A 62 7.43 -19.18 2.83
N LEU A 63 6.52 -20.12 2.53
CA LEU A 63 5.21 -19.80 1.98
C LEU A 63 4.37 -18.99 2.99
N GLU A 64 4.35 -19.41 4.26
CA GLU A 64 3.65 -18.66 5.31
C GLU A 64 4.21 -17.23 5.48
N ALA A 65 5.54 -17.09 5.47
CA ALA A 65 6.20 -15.79 5.52
C ALA A 65 5.82 -14.91 4.31
N ASN A 66 5.81 -15.47 3.10
CA ASN A 66 5.41 -14.76 1.89
C ASN A 66 3.94 -14.34 1.91
N HIS A 67 3.03 -15.19 2.40
CA HIS A 67 1.62 -14.83 2.56
C HIS A 67 1.43 -13.67 3.53
N LYS A 68 2.14 -13.68 4.67
CA LYS A 68 2.12 -12.60 5.65
C LYS A 68 2.68 -11.29 5.06
N ALA A 69 3.82 -11.36 4.38
CA ALA A 69 4.43 -10.20 3.74
C ALA A 69 3.51 -9.59 2.67
N ARG A 70 2.82 -10.41 1.88
CA ARG A 70 1.87 -9.96 0.87
C ARG A 70 0.69 -9.21 1.49
N ALA A 71 0.11 -9.74 2.58
CA ALA A 71 -1.00 -9.10 3.27
C ALA A 71 -0.58 -7.74 3.86
N LEU A 72 0.59 -7.67 4.51
CA LEU A 72 1.16 -6.43 5.03
C LEU A 72 1.41 -5.39 3.93
N LYS A 73 1.93 -5.81 2.77
CA LYS A 73 2.18 -4.91 1.64
C LYS A 73 0.91 -4.24 1.14
N THR A 74 -0.19 -5.00 1.02
CA THR A 74 -1.49 -4.43 0.62
C THR A 74 -1.97 -3.37 1.61
N VAL A 75 -1.82 -3.61 2.91
CA VAL A 75 -2.16 -2.61 3.96
C VAL A 75 -1.35 -1.35 3.81
N VAL A 76 -0.03 -1.47 3.75
CA VAL A 76 0.86 -0.32 3.66
C VAL A 76 0.54 0.50 2.42
N ASN A 77 0.27 -0.13 1.28
CA ASN A 77 -0.12 0.57 0.06
C ASN A 77 -1.45 1.31 0.18
N ASN A 78 -2.48 0.67 0.76
CA ASN A 78 -3.79 1.30 0.95
C ASN A 78 -3.71 2.48 1.94
N LEU A 79 -2.96 2.32 3.02
CA LEU A 79 -2.70 3.37 4.00
C LEU A 79 -1.93 4.53 3.39
N HIS A 80 -0.85 4.24 2.66
CA HIS A 80 -0.04 5.26 1.99
C HIS A 80 -0.89 6.06 0.99
N PHE A 81 -1.72 5.39 0.19
CA PHE A 81 -2.63 6.08 -0.72
C PHE A 81 -3.62 7.01 0.01
N ALA A 82 -4.23 6.53 1.10
CA ALA A 82 -5.14 7.35 1.90
C ALA A 82 -4.43 8.58 2.48
N PHE A 83 -3.25 8.39 3.07
CA PHE A 83 -2.48 9.46 3.70
C PHE A 83 -1.90 10.46 2.70
N GLU A 84 -1.43 10.03 1.54
CA GLU A 84 -1.00 10.92 0.47
C GLU A 84 -2.16 11.80 -0.02
N ASN A 85 -3.36 11.23 -0.14
CA ASN A 85 -4.56 11.98 -0.51
C ASN A 85 -4.92 13.03 0.56
N ILE A 86 -4.94 12.64 1.84
CA ILE A 86 -5.18 13.57 2.95
C ILE A 86 -4.12 14.67 2.97
N SER A 87 -2.84 14.29 2.91
CA SER A 87 -1.71 15.22 2.98
C SER A 87 -1.75 16.23 1.83
N ARG A 88 -2.08 15.79 0.62
CA ARG A 88 -2.26 16.69 -0.52
C ARG A 88 -3.42 17.67 -0.32
N ASN A 89 -4.57 17.18 0.15
CA ASN A 89 -5.74 18.04 0.39
C ASN A 89 -5.46 19.05 1.51
N VAL A 90 -4.87 18.58 2.61
CA VAL A 90 -4.46 19.41 3.74
C VAL A 90 -3.45 20.45 3.29
N ARG A 91 -2.33 20.06 2.65
CA ARG A 91 -1.28 20.99 2.17
C ARG A 91 -1.81 22.10 1.27
N THR A 92 -2.86 21.85 0.50
CA THR A 92 -3.44 22.84 -0.44
C THR A 92 -4.67 23.55 0.07
N GLY A 93 -5.14 23.20 1.27
CA GLY A 93 -6.26 23.85 1.94
C GLY A 93 -5.85 25.08 2.74
N SER A 94 -6.84 25.63 3.44
CA SER A 94 -6.73 26.75 4.38
C SER A 94 -7.88 26.66 5.39
N LEU A 95 -7.90 27.58 6.38
CA LEU A 95 -8.95 27.64 7.40
C LEU A 95 -9.15 26.30 8.12
N TYR A 96 -8.08 25.79 8.73
CA TYR A 96 -8.13 24.54 9.48
C TYR A 96 -8.83 24.76 10.81
N HIS A 97 -9.80 23.90 11.08
CA HIS A 97 -10.51 23.87 12.34
C HIS A 97 -10.39 22.46 12.92
N CYS A 98 -9.79 22.38 14.10
CA CYS A 98 -9.67 21.14 14.81
C CYS A 98 -10.96 20.81 15.57
N ASP A 99 -11.40 19.57 15.38
CA ASP A 99 -12.63 19.00 15.90
C ASP A 99 -13.93 19.61 15.34
N ILE A 100 -14.76 18.78 14.72
CA ILE A 100 -16.07 19.21 14.21
C ILE A 100 -17.15 19.29 15.29
N THR A 101 -16.88 18.81 16.52
CA THR A 101 -17.88 18.78 17.61
C THR A 101 -17.80 19.97 18.55
N GLU A 102 -16.85 20.87 18.35
CA GLU A 102 -16.53 21.92 19.31
C GLU A 102 -16.20 23.23 18.58
N GLY A 103 -16.67 24.36 19.12
CA GLY A 103 -16.42 25.68 18.55
C GLY A 103 -17.24 25.98 17.28
N GLU A 104 -16.97 27.15 16.70
CA GLU A 104 -17.64 27.59 15.47
C GLU A 104 -16.83 27.12 14.26
N LEU A 105 -17.40 26.19 13.48
CA LEU A 105 -16.71 25.53 12.37
C LEU A 105 -16.23 26.50 11.28
N THR A 106 -16.73 27.72 11.21
CA THR A 106 -16.34 28.75 10.22
C THR A 106 -14.99 29.42 10.55
N LYS A 107 -14.53 29.32 11.80
CA LYS A 107 -13.29 29.93 12.28
C LYS A 107 -12.14 28.92 12.32
N THR A 108 -10.91 29.40 12.38
CA THR A 108 -9.76 28.51 12.63
C THR A 108 -9.75 28.06 14.09
N ARG A 109 -9.16 26.89 14.35
CA ARG A 109 -9.04 26.35 15.70
C ARG A 109 -7.87 25.38 15.82
N ASP A 110 -6.97 25.69 16.74
CA ASP A 110 -5.85 24.83 17.12
C ASP A 110 -6.22 23.82 18.21
N CYS A 111 -5.47 22.73 18.25
CA CYS A 111 -5.62 21.64 19.20
C CYS A 111 -4.29 20.92 19.46
N ALA A 112 -3.19 21.68 19.53
CA ALA A 112 -1.84 21.16 19.69
C ALA A 112 -1.66 20.27 20.93
N ASN A 113 -2.37 20.56 22.02
CA ASN A 113 -2.27 19.82 23.30
C ASN A 113 -3.40 18.80 23.52
N ASN A 114 -4.53 18.94 22.81
CA ASN A 114 -5.69 18.08 22.97
C ASN A 114 -6.15 17.59 21.59
N PRO A 115 -5.61 16.47 21.10
CA PRO A 115 -5.89 16.03 19.73
C PRO A 115 -7.35 15.68 19.54
N ALA A 116 -7.88 16.03 18.37
CA ALA A 116 -9.23 15.67 17.98
C ALA A 116 -9.24 14.41 17.10
N SER A 117 -10.39 13.74 17.05
CA SER A 117 -10.63 12.63 16.13
C SER A 117 -11.17 13.08 14.76
N SER A 118 -11.28 14.39 14.56
CA SER A 118 -11.77 14.98 13.33
C SER A 118 -11.11 16.32 13.02
N ILE A 119 -11.13 16.70 11.75
CA ILE A 119 -10.64 17.98 11.25
C ILE A 119 -11.48 18.40 10.05
N ILE A 120 -11.72 19.71 9.94
CA ILE A 120 -12.34 20.33 8.78
C ILE A 120 -11.46 21.46 8.25
N PHE A 121 -11.37 21.59 6.94
CA PHE A 121 -10.66 22.68 6.30
C PHE A 121 -11.27 23.02 4.94
N THR A 122 -10.94 24.20 4.43
CA THR A 122 -11.39 24.67 3.13
C THR A 122 -10.38 24.26 2.07
N ALA A 123 -10.82 23.53 1.06
CA ALA A 123 -9.98 23.17 -0.08
C ALA A 123 -9.88 24.33 -1.09
N ARG A 124 -8.91 24.26 -1.99
CA ARG A 124 -8.67 25.27 -3.05
C ARG A 124 -9.89 25.58 -3.93
N ASN A 125 -10.82 24.65 -4.06
CA ASN A 125 -12.05 24.83 -4.84
C ASN A 125 -13.20 25.48 -4.05
N GLY A 126 -12.94 25.99 -2.84
CA GLY A 126 -13.94 26.61 -1.96
C GLY A 126 -14.86 25.62 -1.24
N LYS A 127 -14.76 24.31 -1.50
CA LYS A 127 -15.50 23.29 -0.76
C LYS A 127 -14.78 22.97 0.55
N ARG A 128 -15.53 22.54 1.56
CA ARG A 128 -14.94 22.09 2.83
C ARG A 128 -14.78 20.58 2.82
N ILE A 129 -13.60 20.12 3.20
CA ILE A 129 -13.28 18.71 3.33
C ILE A 129 -13.17 18.39 4.82
N VAL A 130 -13.80 17.30 5.21
CA VAL A 130 -13.79 16.81 6.59
C VAL A 130 -13.18 15.43 6.61
N TYR A 131 -12.28 15.19 7.55
CA TYR A 131 -11.83 13.85 7.91
C TYR A 131 -12.24 13.56 9.35
N LYS A 132 -12.77 12.36 9.60
CA LYS A 132 -13.26 11.97 10.91
C LYS A 132 -13.07 10.49 11.16
N TYR A 133 -12.78 10.14 12.40
CA TYR A 133 -12.89 8.77 12.89
C TYR A 133 -14.36 8.36 13.04
N ILE A 134 -14.76 7.29 12.37
CA ILE A 134 -16.11 6.75 12.44
C ILE A 134 -16.05 5.43 13.19
N PRO A 135 -16.59 5.34 14.41
CA PRO A 135 -16.67 4.07 15.12
C PRO A 135 -17.63 3.12 14.38
N VAL A 136 -17.22 1.86 14.20
CA VAL A 136 -18.04 0.82 13.55
C VAL A 136 -18.47 -0.24 14.56
N GLY A 137 -17.67 -0.51 15.59
CA GLY A 137 -18.01 -1.40 16.70
C GLY A 137 -16.77 -1.97 17.41
N ASN A 138 -16.94 -2.59 18.59
CA ASN A 138 -15.91 -3.35 19.31
C ASN A 138 -14.53 -2.66 19.45
N GLY A 139 -14.52 -1.34 19.69
CA GLY A 139 -13.28 -0.57 19.90
C GLY A 139 -12.51 -0.24 18.62
N PHE A 140 -13.09 -0.45 17.44
CA PHE A 140 -12.51 -0.04 16.16
C PHE A 140 -13.49 0.73 15.28
N GLY A 141 -12.92 1.39 14.29
CA GLY A 141 -13.61 2.23 13.34
C GLY A 141 -12.89 2.32 12.00
N THR A 142 -13.29 3.32 11.23
CA THR A 142 -12.74 3.62 9.91
C THR A 142 -12.45 5.11 9.80
N LEU A 143 -11.54 5.48 8.91
CA LEU A 143 -11.34 6.87 8.53
C LEU A 143 -12.39 7.25 7.48
N GLY A 144 -13.27 8.17 7.83
CA GLY A 144 -14.27 8.74 6.94
C GLY A 144 -13.84 10.08 6.37
N ARG A 145 -14.40 10.39 5.19
CA ARG A 145 -14.27 11.69 4.53
C ARG A 145 -15.62 12.19 4.06
N ALA A 146 -15.89 13.47 4.29
CA ALA A 146 -17.03 14.18 3.72
C ALA A 146 -16.56 15.41 2.92
N ILE A 147 -17.36 15.82 1.94
CA ILE A 147 -17.21 17.10 1.25
C ILE A 147 -18.53 17.84 1.37
N ILE A 148 -18.48 19.07 1.86
CA ILE A 148 -19.67 19.94 1.98
C ILE A 148 -19.39 21.30 1.31
N LEU A 149 -20.45 22.03 0.99
CA LEU A 149 -20.35 23.43 0.63
C LEU A 149 -20.29 24.29 1.90
N PRO A 150 -19.68 25.50 1.84
CA PRO A 150 -19.77 26.46 2.94
C PRO A 150 -21.23 26.73 3.31
N GLY A 151 -21.56 26.76 4.61
CA GLY A 151 -22.92 26.94 5.11
C GLY A 151 -23.74 25.65 5.25
N GLN A 152 -23.18 24.49 4.88
CA GLN A 152 -23.82 23.17 5.03
C GLN A 152 -23.22 22.33 6.16
N GLU A 153 -22.57 22.96 7.14
CA GLU A 153 -21.90 22.29 8.25
C GLU A 153 -22.84 21.42 9.09
N GLY A 154 -24.13 21.77 9.15
CA GLY A 154 -25.16 20.97 9.83
C GLY A 154 -25.35 19.55 9.27
N LEU A 155 -24.91 19.28 8.03
CA LEU A 155 -24.96 17.93 7.45
C LEU A 155 -23.95 16.97 8.12
N LEU A 156 -22.91 17.49 8.79
CA LEU A 156 -21.86 16.66 9.41
C LEU A 156 -22.32 15.90 10.65
N ILE A 157 -23.54 16.17 11.13
CA ILE A 157 -24.19 15.46 12.23
C ILE A 157 -24.63 14.06 11.75
N ASP A 158 -25.00 13.93 10.47
CA ASP A 158 -25.41 12.66 9.89
C ASP A 158 -24.18 11.79 9.53
N PRO A 159 -24.01 10.61 10.14
CA PRO A 159 -22.92 9.71 9.81
C PRO A 159 -22.95 9.22 8.36
N ALA A 160 -24.11 9.23 7.68
CA ALA A 160 -24.25 8.77 6.29
C ALA A 160 -23.53 9.66 5.27
N VAL A 161 -23.21 10.91 5.63
CA VAL A 161 -22.49 11.86 4.76
C VAL A 161 -21.02 11.46 4.56
N PHE A 162 -20.48 10.64 5.46
CA PHE A 162 -19.08 10.26 5.41
C PHE A 162 -18.86 8.97 4.60
N VAL A 163 -17.89 9.04 3.69
CA VAL A 163 -17.45 7.91 2.87
C VAL A 163 -16.13 7.36 3.44
N PRO A 164 -15.97 6.05 3.63
CA PRO A 164 -14.73 5.47 4.11
C PRO A 164 -13.58 5.68 3.10
N VAL A 165 -12.42 6.09 3.60
CA VAL A 165 -11.19 6.31 2.81
C VAL A 165 -10.26 5.11 2.89
N THR A 166 -10.28 4.40 4.02
CA THR A 166 -9.50 3.19 4.27
C THR A 166 -10.23 1.95 3.77
N SER A 167 -9.48 0.89 3.43
CA SER A 167 -10.04 -0.39 3.03
C SER A 167 -10.84 -1.07 4.15
N PRO A 168 -11.88 -1.86 3.84
CA PRO A 168 -12.71 -2.54 4.85
C PRO A 168 -11.95 -3.54 5.74
N GLU A 169 -10.79 -4.03 5.29
CA GLU A 169 -9.94 -4.95 6.05
C GLU A 169 -9.14 -4.25 7.17
N LEU A 170 -9.06 -2.92 7.13
CA LEU A 170 -8.38 -2.11 8.14
C LEU A 170 -9.34 -1.74 9.26
N ARG A 171 -8.89 -1.99 10.49
CA ARG A 171 -9.55 -1.56 11.72
C ARG A 171 -8.73 -0.44 12.32
N VAL A 172 -9.27 0.77 12.26
CA VAL A 172 -8.65 1.94 12.90
C VAL A 172 -9.02 1.88 14.38
N GLU A 173 -8.03 1.87 15.25
CA GLU A 173 -8.20 1.86 16.72
C GLU A 173 -8.08 3.29 17.27
N GLN A 174 -7.21 4.09 16.67
CA GLN A 174 -7.00 5.49 17.03
C GLN A 174 -6.75 6.32 15.79
N LEU A 175 -7.38 7.49 15.72
CA LEU A 175 -7.07 8.54 14.77
C LEU A 175 -7.04 9.86 15.54
N SER A 176 -5.94 10.58 15.40
CA SER A 176 -5.70 11.82 16.13
C SER A 176 -5.13 12.87 15.19
N PHE A 177 -5.74 14.04 15.20
CA PHE A 177 -5.30 15.24 14.51
C PHE A 177 -4.83 16.25 15.55
N PHE A 178 -3.61 16.73 15.39
CA PHE A 178 -3.12 17.90 16.11
C PHE A 178 -2.97 19.01 15.09
N VAL A 179 -3.62 20.14 15.33
CA VAL A 179 -3.60 21.33 14.48
C VAL A 179 -2.96 22.44 15.29
N ASP A 180 -2.04 23.15 14.67
CA ASP A 180 -1.27 24.21 15.33
C ASP A 180 -0.89 25.31 14.33
N GLY A 181 -0.74 26.53 14.82
CA GLY A 181 -0.38 27.72 14.04
C GLY A 181 -1.45 28.12 13.04
N THR A 182 -2.74 28.09 13.41
CA THR A 182 -3.84 28.54 12.52
C THR A 182 -4.24 30.00 12.71
N SER A 183 -3.51 30.74 13.54
CA SER A 183 -3.75 32.16 13.77
C SER A 183 -3.06 33.00 12.71
N LEU A 184 -3.78 33.94 12.09
CA LEU A 184 -3.22 34.79 11.03
C LEU A 184 -2.18 35.81 11.53
N SER A 185 -2.08 36.01 12.86
CA SER A 185 -1.22 37.03 13.48
C SER A 185 0.10 36.49 14.02
N ASP A 186 0.30 35.17 14.04
CA ASP A 186 1.46 34.54 14.69
C ASP A 186 2.67 34.38 13.77
N LYS A 187 2.52 34.64 12.45
CA LYS A 187 3.51 34.40 11.39
C LYS A 187 3.99 32.95 11.33
N GLU A 188 3.26 32.02 11.95
CA GLU A 188 3.49 30.60 11.84
C GLU A 188 2.71 30.04 10.66
N GLN A 189 3.24 28.99 10.04
CA GLN A 189 2.49 28.28 9.01
C GLN A 189 1.66 27.18 9.69
N PRO A 190 0.35 27.10 9.39
CA PRO A 190 -0.47 26.00 9.87
C PRO A 190 0.16 24.65 9.59
N ARG A 191 0.23 23.83 10.63
CA ARG A 191 0.79 22.46 10.58
C ARG A 191 -0.15 21.49 11.26
N ILE A 192 -0.26 20.31 10.67
CA ILE A 192 -1.19 19.28 11.09
C ILE A 192 -0.44 17.97 11.23
N LEU A 193 -0.37 17.46 12.46
CA LEU A 193 0.13 16.13 12.75
C LEU A 193 -1.03 15.15 12.74
N ILE A 194 -0.93 14.13 11.91
CA ILE A 194 -1.93 13.08 11.79
C ILE A 194 -1.31 11.79 12.31
N ILE A 195 -1.93 11.19 13.32
CA ILE A 195 -1.52 9.90 13.88
C ILE A 195 -2.68 8.93 13.72
N MET A 196 -2.40 7.76 13.15
CA MET A 196 -3.37 6.68 13.03
C MET A 196 -2.77 5.35 13.47
N ARG A 197 -3.47 4.67 14.36
CA ARG A 197 -3.12 3.33 14.85
C ARG A 197 -4.26 2.38 14.59
N GLY A 198 -3.90 1.15 14.33
CA GLY A 198 -4.90 0.13 14.09
C GLY A 198 -4.31 -1.23 13.81
N SER A 199 -5.20 -2.12 13.41
CA SER A 199 -4.88 -3.47 13.04
C SER A 199 -5.58 -3.87 11.75
N MET A 200 -5.03 -4.88 11.08
CA MET A 200 -5.69 -5.56 9.98
C MET A 200 -6.01 -6.98 10.44
N GLN A 201 -7.25 -7.39 10.22
CA GLN A 201 -7.66 -8.78 10.31
C GLN A 201 -8.10 -9.24 8.92
N GLY A 202 -7.17 -9.81 8.16
CA GLY A 202 -7.49 -10.48 6.90
C GLY A 202 -8.15 -11.85 7.13
N LYS A 203 -8.26 -12.66 6.07
CA LYS A 203 -8.78 -14.05 6.15
C LYS A 203 -7.87 -15.02 6.93
N SER A 204 -6.64 -14.60 7.25
CA SER A 204 -5.69 -15.38 8.05
C SER A 204 -5.81 -14.98 9.53
N LYS A 205 -5.63 -15.94 10.45
CA LYS A 205 -5.67 -15.72 11.91
C LYS A 205 -4.63 -14.70 12.42
N VAL A 206 -3.66 -14.30 11.59
CA VAL A 206 -2.59 -13.36 11.96
C VAL A 206 -3.09 -11.93 11.91
N VAL A 207 -3.29 -11.33 13.09
CA VAL A 207 -3.57 -9.89 13.23
C VAL A 207 -2.27 -9.12 13.08
N SER A 208 -2.23 -8.17 12.14
CA SER A 208 -1.08 -7.29 11.92
C SER A 208 -1.42 -5.88 12.41
N ARG A 209 -0.57 -5.29 13.26
CA ARG A 209 -0.75 -3.94 13.78
C ARG A 209 0.08 -2.92 12.98
N PHE A 210 -0.42 -1.70 12.89
CA PHE A 210 0.29 -0.59 12.26
C PHE A 210 0.16 0.69 13.10
N ASN A 211 1.15 1.56 12.98
CA ASN A 211 1.15 2.91 13.52
C ASN A 211 1.71 3.83 12.42
N PHE A 212 0.89 4.75 11.95
CA PHE A 212 1.25 5.70 10.91
C PHE A 212 1.19 7.11 11.46
N GLN A 213 2.18 7.92 11.11
CA GLN A 213 2.28 9.31 11.55
C GLN A 213 2.81 10.15 10.39
N THR A 214 2.18 11.29 10.13
CA THR A 214 2.67 12.28 9.17
C THR A 214 2.41 13.70 9.65
N LEU A 215 3.32 14.62 9.34
CA LEU A 215 3.19 16.05 9.61
C LEU A 215 3.05 16.79 8.27
N VAL A 216 2.00 17.60 8.15
CA VAL A 216 1.69 18.33 6.91
C VAL A 216 1.55 19.80 7.23
N SER A 217 2.24 20.65 6.49
CA SER A 217 2.10 22.10 6.60
C SER A 217 1.38 22.68 5.38
N GLN A 218 0.62 23.76 5.60
CA GLN A 218 -0.06 24.52 4.56
C GLN A 218 0.95 25.08 3.54
N ARG A 219 0.58 25.07 2.25
CA ARG A 219 1.41 25.63 1.17
C ARG A 219 1.21 27.13 0.96
N LEU A 220 -0.03 27.61 1.13
CA LEU A 220 -0.33 29.04 0.97
C LEU A 220 0.30 29.79 2.14
N LEU A 221 1.07 30.84 1.88
CA LEU A 221 1.70 31.61 2.96
C LEU A 221 0.64 32.20 3.88
N ASP A 222 0.84 32.02 5.17
CA ASP A 222 0.03 32.67 6.21
C ASP A 222 0.63 34.04 6.51
N VAL A 223 0.22 35.05 5.72
CA VAL A 223 0.66 36.43 5.89
C VAL A 223 -0.56 37.30 6.15
N GLU A 224 -0.48 38.08 7.23
CA GLU A 224 -1.41 39.17 7.52
C GLU A 224 -1.39 40.13 6.31
N ASN A 225 -2.58 40.41 5.75
CA ASN A 225 -2.75 41.22 4.54
C ASN A 225 -3.10 42.66 4.90
#